data_AF-A0A7W5IIU2-F1
#
_entry.id   AF-A0A7W5IIU2-F1
#
_cell.length_a   1.000
_cell.length_b   1.000
_cell.length_c   1.000
_cell.angle_alpha   90.00
_cell.angle_beta   90.00
_cell.angle_gamma   90.00
#
_symmetry.space_group_name_H-M   'P 1'
#
loop_
_entity.id
_entity.type
_entity.pdbx_description
1 polymer ?
#
loop_
_entity_poly.entity_id
_entity_poly.type
_entity_poly.pdbx_seq_one_letter_code
_entity_poly.pdbx_strand_id
1 'polypeptide(L)'
;MSHRLSTRPAGQTMTRLLASRAAPLAAAIGAALMLAACKLPVHQDASAPAPDPFNPAATQLLDNTQWQLVEWKRADGTLRAIPGASADAGAAAAPPARPLTLDLSTANGQRRASGFSGCNRYMGRYTLKNGLLSFDQLAGTRMACVGAGGEIEGPYLDALAHIARTGVQMRSPQALLLILENGDHLTFAQAGAAVPAAASATQGQQGQ
;
A
#
# COMPACT_ATOMS: atom_id res chain seq x y z
N MET A 1 -26.34 55.64 6.70
CA MET A 1 -27.18 56.62 7.41
C MET A 1 -28.61 56.13 7.24
N SER A 2 -29.16 55.48 8.28
CA SER A 2 -30.06 56.14 9.25
C SER A 2 -31.39 56.49 8.58
N HIS A 3 -32.57 56.16 9.06
CA HIS A 3 -33.13 55.48 10.22
C HIS A 3 -34.65 55.50 9.91
N ARG A 4 -35.44 54.60 10.49
CA ARG A 4 -36.79 54.89 11.01
C ARG A 4 -37.21 53.64 11.80
N LEU A 5 -37.20 53.66 13.13
CA LEU A 5 -38.27 54.19 14.03
C LEU A 5 -39.62 53.54 13.64
N SER A 6 -40.41 52.93 14.52
CA SER A 6 -40.70 53.36 15.88
C SER A 6 -41.58 52.31 16.61
N THR A 7 -41.31 52.13 17.90
CA THR A 7 -42.25 52.00 19.05
C THR A 7 -43.58 51.20 18.94
N ARG A 8 -43.67 50.14 19.78
CA ARG A 8 -44.63 49.89 20.91
C ARG A 8 -45.95 50.73 20.93
N PRO A 9 -47.09 50.19 21.45
CA PRO A 9 -47.18 49.63 22.80
C PRO A 9 -48.21 48.49 23.03
N ALA A 10 -48.29 48.10 24.30
CA ALA A 10 -49.09 47.03 24.88
C ALA A 10 -50.58 47.37 25.04
N GLY A 11 -51.42 46.35 25.01
CA GLY A 11 -52.84 46.40 25.37
C GLY A 11 -53.23 45.11 26.09
N GLN A 12 -53.59 45.26 27.36
CA GLN A 12 -54.10 44.24 28.27
C GLN A 12 -55.47 43.74 27.76
N THR A 13 -55.95 42.57 28.20
CA THR A 13 -57.10 42.45 29.12
C THR A 13 -57.48 40.98 29.31
N MET A 14 -57.92 40.72 30.53
CA MET A 14 -58.23 39.50 31.25
C MET A 14 -59.71 39.09 31.07
N THR A 15 -60.04 37.79 30.93
CA THR A 15 -61.27 37.13 31.45
C THR A 15 -61.30 35.66 30.96
N ARG A 16 -60.97 34.67 31.78
CA ARG A 16 -61.78 33.92 32.78
C ARG A 16 -62.97 33.10 32.25
N LEU A 17 -62.75 31.78 32.30
CA LEU A 17 -63.63 30.67 32.69
C LEU A 17 -64.94 30.43 31.92
N LEU A 18 -65.12 29.19 31.46
CA LEU A 18 -66.07 28.24 32.08
C LEU A 18 -65.84 26.82 31.56
N ALA A 19 -65.93 25.88 32.50
CA ALA A 19 -65.72 24.45 32.33
C ALA A 19 -66.85 23.76 31.57
N SER A 20 -66.56 22.68 30.86
CA SER A 20 -67.54 21.60 30.63
C SER A 20 -66.82 20.27 30.35
N ARG A 21 -67.35 19.24 31.01
CA ARG A 21 -66.80 17.89 31.17
C ARG A 21 -67.24 17.00 30.00
N ALA A 22 -66.34 16.16 29.47
CA ALA A 22 -66.66 14.79 29.04
C ALA A 22 -65.41 14.02 28.57
N ALA A 23 -65.15 12.91 29.27
CA ALA A 23 -64.45 11.64 28.98
C ALA A 23 -63.45 11.48 27.80
N PRO A 24 -62.44 10.58 27.96
CA PRO A 24 -61.19 10.58 27.20
C PRO A 24 -61.26 9.74 25.93
N LEU A 25 -60.71 10.27 24.83
CA LEU A 25 -60.35 9.52 23.64
C LEU A 25 -58.93 9.93 23.21
N ALA A 26 -58.10 8.92 23.01
CA ALA A 26 -56.82 8.92 22.29
C ALA A 26 -55.62 9.65 22.93
N ALA A 27 -54.67 8.87 23.44
CA ALA A 27 -53.25 9.22 23.39
C ALA A 27 -52.39 7.93 23.37
N ALA A 28 -52.36 7.26 22.21
CA ALA A 28 -51.27 6.34 21.89
C ALA A 28 -50.20 7.14 21.12
N ILE A 29 -49.28 7.78 21.83
CA ILE A 29 -48.08 8.38 21.23
C ILE A 29 -46.99 7.31 21.24
N GLY A 30 -47.03 6.43 20.26
CA GLY A 30 -45.88 5.60 19.88
C GLY A 30 -45.00 6.43 18.95
N ALA A 31 -43.95 7.05 19.49
CA ALA A 31 -42.94 7.74 18.69
C ALA A 31 -42.08 6.70 17.93
N ALA A 32 -42.59 6.22 16.80
CA ALA A 32 -41.83 5.42 15.85
C ALA A 32 -41.02 6.36 14.93
N LEU A 33 -39.86 6.80 15.41
CA LEU A 33 -38.83 7.41 14.56
C LEU A 33 -38.24 6.32 13.67
N MET A 34 -38.77 6.19 12.45
CA MET A 34 -38.19 5.38 11.39
C MET A 34 -36.82 5.97 11.01
N LEU A 35 -35.75 5.36 11.52
CA LEU A 35 -34.40 5.56 11.01
C LEU A 35 -34.37 5.05 9.57
N ALA A 36 -34.52 5.96 8.60
CA ALA A 36 -34.23 5.71 7.21
C ALA A 36 -32.72 5.40 7.09
N ALA A 37 -32.38 4.11 7.15
CA ALA A 37 -31.04 3.63 6.85
C ALA A 37 -30.71 4.03 5.41
N CYS A 38 -29.79 4.97 5.23
CA CYS A 38 -29.20 5.24 3.93
C CYS A 38 -28.49 3.96 3.47
N LYS A 39 -29.13 3.18 2.59
CA LYS A 39 -28.44 2.19 1.76
C LYS A 39 -27.55 2.99 0.81
N LEU A 40 -26.34 3.36 1.26
CA LEU A 40 -25.33 3.82 0.33
C LEU A 40 -25.10 2.69 -0.68
N PRO A 41 -25.13 2.95 -2.00
CA PRO A 41 -24.71 1.96 -2.97
C PRO A 41 -23.27 1.61 -2.63
N VAL A 42 -23.03 0.36 -2.21
CA VAL A 42 -21.68 -0.16 -2.10
C VAL A 42 -21.05 0.00 -3.48
N HIS A 43 -19.98 0.80 -3.57
CA HIS A 43 -19.20 0.86 -4.80
C HIS A 43 -18.65 -0.54 -5.05
N GLN A 44 -19.20 -1.23 -6.06
CA GLN A 44 -18.85 -2.62 -6.42
C GLN A 44 -17.37 -2.76 -6.82
N ASP A 45 -16.65 -1.64 -6.99
CA ASP A 45 -15.22 -1.58 -7.28
C ASP A 45 -14.35 -2.30 -6.24
N ALA A 46 -14.79 -2.38 -4.98
CA ALA A 46 -14.04 -3.09 -3.94
C ALA A 46 -14.06 -4.63 -4.12
N SER A 47 -15.07 -5.19 -4.79
CA SER A 47 -15.19 -6.63 -5.05
C SER A 47 -14.62 -7.06 -6.40
N ALA A 48 -14.13 -6.14 -7.23
CA ALA A 48 -13.47 -6.49 -8.48
C ALA A 48 -12.20 -7.31 -8.20
N PRO A 49 -11.92 -8.38 -8.96
CA PRO A 49 -10.65 -9.11 -8.90
C PRO A 49 -9.46 -8.16 -9.01
N ALA A 50 -8.35 -8.51 -8.36
CA ALA A 50 -7.12 -7.75 -8.52
C ALA A 50 -6.70 -7.75 -10.00
N PRO A 51 -6.30 -6.60 -10.57
CA PRO A 51 -5.81 -6.55 -11.94
C PRO A 51 -4.55 -7.40 -12.08
N ASP A 52 -4.36 -8.03 -13.24
CA ASP A 52 -3.17 -8.82 -13.55
C ASP A 52 -1.90 -7.97 -13.31
N PRO A 53 -0.97 -8.42 -12.45
CA PRO A 53 0.23 -7.64 -12.15
C PRO A 53 1.08 -7.40 -13.39
N PHE A 54 1.04 -8.26 -14.41
CA PHE A 54 1.83 -8.11 -15.64
C PHE A 54 1.16 -7.24 -16.71
N ASN A 55 0.08 -6.54 -16.37
CA ASN A 55 -0.51 -5.55 -17.27
C ASN A 55 0.52 -4.43 -17.59
N PRO A 56 0.86 -4.17 -18.87
CA PRO A 56 1.88 -3.19 -19.23
C PRO A 56 1.55 -1.76 -18.79
N ALA A 57 0.27 -1.44 -18.56
CA ALA A 57 -0.13 -0.14 -18.02
C ALA A 57 0.31 0.06 -16.55
N ALA A 58 0.38 -1.02 -15.77
CA ALA A 58 0.75 -0.95 -14.35
C ALA A 58 2.22 -0.52 -14.16
N THR A 59 3.10 -0.88 -15.09
CA THR A 59 4.52 -0.48 -15.08
C THR A 59 4.71 1.04 -15.11
N GLN A 60 3.78 1.81 -15.68
CA GLN A 60 3.86 3.29 -15.69
C GLN A 60 3.65 3.91 -14.30
N LEU A 61 3.19 3.14 -13.32
CA LEU A 61 2.94 3.61 -11.95
C LEU A 61 4.20 3.53 -11.06
N LEU A 62 5.34 3.10 -11.62
CA LEU A 62 6.59 2.92 -10.88
C LEU A 62 7.36 4.22 -10.63
N ASP A 63 7.01 5.34 -11.28
CA ASP A 63 7.64 6.62 -11.01
C ASP A 63 7.35 7.08 -9.56
N ASN A 64 8.39 7.49 -8.83
CA ASN A 64 8.33 7.94 -7.42
C ASN A 64 7.89 6.85 -6.43
N THR A 65 8.37 5.62 -6.64
CA THR A 65 8.08 4.47 -5.78
C THR A 65 9.33 3.92 -5.11
N GLN A 66 9.13 3.25 -3.97
CA GLN A 66 10.20 2.67 -3.15
C GLN A 66 9.90 1.23 -2.82
N TRP A 67 10.91 0.38 -2.98
CA TRP A 67 10.80 -1.06 -2.96
C TRP A 67 11.93 -1.68 -2.15
N GLN A 68 11.60 -2.75 -1.45
CA GLN A 68 12.54 -3.60 -0.73
C GLN A 68 12.45 -5.02 -1.28
N LEU A 69 13.59 -5.62 -1.62
CA LEU A 69 13.63 -7.02 -2.02
C LEU A 69 13.30 -7.90 -0.82
N VAL A 70 12.26 -8.72 -0.95
CA VAL A 70 11.78 -9.63 0.10
C VAL A 70 11.90 -11.09 -0.30
N GLU A 71 12.04 -11.39 -1.60
CA GLU A 71 12.26 -12.75 -2.06
C GLU A 71 13.07 -12.76 -3.36
N TRP A 72 13.98 -13.74 -3.47
CA TRP A 72 14.63 -14.08 -4.73
C TRP A 72 14.55 -15.59 -4.92
N LYS A 73 13.69 -16.01 -5.85
CA LYS A 73 13.48 -17.40 -6.25
C LYS A 73 14.22 -17.67 -7.54
N ARG A 74 15.02 -18.73 -7.59
CA ARG A 74 15.69 -19.16 -8.82
C ARG A 74 14.73 -19.87 -9.76
N ALA A 75 15.13 -19.98 -11.03
CA ALA A 75 14.35 -20.70 -12.04
C ALA A 75 14.02 -22.17 -11.66
N ASP A 76 14.89 -22.82 -10.89
CA ASP A 76 14.69 -24.20 -10.36
C ASP A 76 13.72 -24.26 -9.17
N GLY A 77 13.25 -23.11 -8.70
CA GLY A 77 12.36 -22.95 -7.56
C GLY A 77 13.05 -22.79 -6.22
N THR A 78 14.38 -22.89 -6.14
CA THR A 78 15.12 -22.69 -4.89
C THR A 78 15.14 -21.23 -4.46
N LEU A 79 14.99 -20.97 -3.17
CA LEU A 79 15.13 -19.62 -2.62
C LEU A 79 16.61 -19.27 -2.42
N ARG A 80 17.03 -18.13 -2.94
CA ARG A 80 18.35 -17.55 -2.66
C ARG A 80 18.31 -16.83 -1.31
N ALA A 81 19.34 -17.02 -0.50
CA ALA A 81 19.54 -16.22 0.70
C ALA A 81 19.75 -14.75 0.33
N ILE A 82 18.91 -13.87 0.86
CA ILE A 82 18.99 -12.42 0.68
C ILE A 82 19.12 -11.75 2.06
N PRO A 83 20.15 -10.90 2.27
CA PRO A 83 20.34 -10.24 3.56
C PRO A 83 19.15 -9.33 3.91
N GLY A 84 18.67 -9.41 5.15
CA GLY A 84 17.65 -8.51 5.68
C GLY A 84 16.21 -8.78 5.23
N ALA A 85 15.94 -9.89 4.55
CA ALA A 85 14.59 -10.24 4.06
C ALA A 85 13.67 -10.92 5.09
N SER A 86 14.17 -11.19 6.31
CA SER A 86 13.38 -11.78 7.39
C SER A 86 13.71 -11.08 8.71
N ALA A 87 12.69 -10.50 9.35
CA ALA A 87 12.74 -10.11 10.76
C ALA A 87 12.62 -11.34 11.70
N ASP A 88 12.53 -12.53 11.12
CA ASP A 88 12.18 -13.81 11.73
C ASP A 88 13.19 -14.94 11.42
N ALA A 89 14.33 -14.63 10.78
CA ALA A 89 15.43 -15.57 10.68
C ALA A 89 16.22 -15.59 12.00
N GLY A 90 15.84 -16.50 12.89
CA GLY A 90 16.57 -16.86 14.12
C GLY A 90 17.94 -17.50 13.87
N ALA A 91 18.78 -16.89 13.04
CA ALA A 91 20.18 -17.26 12.88
C ALA A 91 21.04 -16.35 13.76
N ALA A 92 21.56 -16.95 14.84
CA ALA A 92 22.49 -16.30 15.74
C ALA A 92 23.76 -15.80 15.01
N ALA A 93 24.28 -14.66 15.50
CA ALA A 93 25.63 -14.12 15.31
C ALA A 93 25.99 -13.32 14.04
N ALA A 94 25.03 -12.73 13.32
CA ALA A 94 25.31 -11.63 12.37
C ALA A 94 24.55 -10.35 12.77
N PRO A 95 25.14 -9.15 12.64
CA PRO A 95 24.39 -7.91 12.80
C PRO A 95 23.23 -7.87 11.80
N PRO A 96 22.10 -7.23 12.12
CA PRO A 96 20.95 -7.16 11.23
C PRO A 96 21.40 -6.57 9.89
N ALA A 97 21.37 -7.41 8.85
CA ALA A 97 21.80 -6.99 7.53
C ALA A 97 20.77 -6.04 6.94
N ARG A 98 21.25 -4.92 6.37
CA ARG A 98 20.38 -3.93 5.74
C ARG A 98 19.76 -4.54 4.47
N PRO A 99 18.44 -4.41 4.27
CA PRO A 99 17.78 -5.02 3.12
C PRO A 99 18.19 -4.35 1.81
N LEU A 100 18.10 -5.09 0.72
CA LEU A 100 18.31 -4.57 -0.63
C LEU A 100 17.12 -3.70 -1.02
N THR A 101 17.40 -2.52 -1.57
CA THR A 101 16.36 -1.52 -1.86
C THR A 101 16.45 -1.02 -3.29
N LEU A 102 15.32 -0.57 -3.81
CA LEU A 102 15.17 0.10 -5.10
C LEU A 102 14.23 1.30 -4.94
N ASP A 103 14.77 2.49 -5.19
CA ASP A 103 14.06 3.76 -5.25
C ASP A 103 14.03 4.23 -6.70
N LEU A 104 12.84 4.53 -7.20
CA LEU A 104 12.60 5.02 -8.55
C LEU A 104 12.07 6.45 -8.44
N SER A 105 12.88 7.45 -8.78
CA SER A 105 12.53 8.86 -8.60
C SER A 105 12.49 9.60 -9.93
N THR A 106 11.63 10.62 -10.01
CA THR A 106 11.62 11.62 -11.09
C THR A 106 11.85 13.04 -10.56
N ALA A 107 12.29 13.19 -9.30
CA ALA A 107 12.32 14.47 -8.60
C ALA A 107 13.20 15.54 -9.26
N ASN A 108 14.24 15.14 -10.00
CA ASN A 108 15.13 16.04 -10.73
C ASN A 108 14.73 16.22 -12.20
N GLY A 109 13.48 15.88 -12.56
CA GLY A 109 12.98 15.94 -13.93
C GLY A 109 13.50 14.84 -14.85
N GLN A 110 14.24 13.85 -14.31
CA GLN A 110 14.74 12.69 -15.04
C GLN A 110 14.43 11.41 -14.25
N ARG A 111 14.17 10.30 -14.94
CA ARG A 111 14.00 8.99 -14.30
C ARG A 111 15.35 8.50 -13.76
N ARG A 112 15.46 8.42 -12.43
CA ARG A 112 16.67 8.00 -11.71
C ARG A 112 16.36 6.89 -10.74
N ALA A 113 17.13 5.82 -10.85
CA ALA A 113 17.10 4.71 -9.91
C ALA A 113 18.20 4.90 -8.88
N SER A 114 17.93 4.54 -7.63
CA SER A 114 18.94 4.45 -6.58
C SER A 114 18.60 3.35 -5.59
N GLY A 115 19.56 2.94 -4.78
CA GLY A 115 19.27 1.95 -3.75
C GLY A 115 20.49 1.40 -3.04
N PHE A 116 20.27 0.31 -2.31
CA PHE A 116 21.31 -0.45 -1.62
C PHE A 116 21.36 -1.87 -2.20
N SER A 117 22.54 -2.31 -2.63
CA SER A 117 22.77 -3.61 -3.28
C SER A 117 23.33 -4.68 -2.34
N GLY A 118 23.44 -4.39 -1.03
CA GLY A 118 23.93 -5.34 -0.03
C GLY A 118 25.24 -4.90 0.62
N CYS A 119 26.19 -4.38 -0.17
CA CYS A 119 27.41 -3.76 0.33
C CYS A 119 27.44 -2.27 0.01
N ASN A 120 27.22 -1.92 -1.25
CA ASN A 120 27.30 -0.56 -1.74
C ASN A 120 25.92 0.06 -1.99
N ARG A 121 25.95 1.38 -2.18
CA ARG A 121 24.83 2.10 -2.77
C ARG A 121 25.01 2.14 -4.26
N TYR A 122 23.91 2.03 -5.00
CA TYR A 122 23.92 2.14 -6.45
C TYR A 122 22.99 3.25 -6.93
N MET A 123 23.24 3.71 -8.15
CA MET A 123 22.44 4.70 -8.84
C MET A 123 22.53 4.53 -10.35
N GLY A 124 21.49 4.94 -11.06
CA GLY A 124 21.44 4.87 -12.51
C GLY A 124 20.21 5.53 -13.09
N ARG A 125 20.01 5.36 -14.39
CA ARG A 125 18.77 5.76 -15.07
C ARG A 125 17.90 4.53 -15.28
N TYR A 126 16.60 4.74 -15.30
CA TYR A 126 15.66 3.69 -15.69
C TYR A 126 14.71 4.20 -16.76
N THR A 127 14.16 3.27 -17.51
CA THR A 127 13.14 3.50 -18.53
C THR A 127 11.96 2.57 -18.28
N LEU A 128 10.74 3.10 -18.48
CA LEU A 128 9.49 2.35 -18.43
C LEU A 128 8.91 2.35 -19.85
N LYS A 129 9.05 1.25 -20.58
CA LYS A 129 8.61 1.14 -21.97
C LYS A 129 7.98 -0.21 -22.23
N ASN A 130 6.84 -0.24 -22.92
CA ASN A 130 6.14 -1.47 -23.32
C ASN A 130 5.87 -2.44 -22.15
N GLY A 131 5.58 -1.91 -20.95
CA GLY A 131 5.36 -2.72 -19.76
C GLY A 131 6.63 -3.23 -19.07
N LEU A 132 7.83 -2.87 -19.55
CA LEU A 132 9.11 -3.28 -18.99
C LEU A 132 9.78 -2.14 -18.23
N LEU A 133 10.27 -2.45 -17.03
CA LEU A 133 11.27 -1.66 -16.30
C LEU A 133 12.66 -2.12 -16.73
N SER A 134 13.46 -1.21 -17.28
CA SER A 134 14.85 -1.47 -17.66
C SER A 134 15.75 -0.41 -17.07
N PHE A 135 16.98 -0.79 -16.74
CA PHE A 135 18.00 0.11 -16.22
C PHE A 135 19.10 0.31 -17.26
N ASP A 136 19.58 1.55 -17.38
CA ASP A 136 20.85 1.80 -18.07
C ASP A 136 22.01 1.33 -17.17
N GLN A 137 23.26 1.70 -17.51
CA GLN A 137 24.41 1.41 -16.67
C GLN A 137 24.21 1.89 -15.23
N LEU A 138 24.21 0.95 -14.29
CA LEU A 138 24.18 1.20 -12.85
C LEU A 138 25.60 1.41 -12.35
N ALA A 139 25.82 2.52 -11.64
CA ALA A 139 27.07 2.81 -10.94
C ALA A 139 26.90 2.52 -9.44
N GLY A 140 27.94 2.01 -8.80
CA GLY A 140 27.97 1.74 -7.36
C GLY A 140 29.16 2.41 -6.66
N THR A 141 29.06 2.57 -5.35
CA THR A 141 30.25 2.88 -4.52
C THR A 141 31.21 1.68 -4.47
N ARG A 142 32.44 1.89 -3.96
CA ARG A 142 33.49 0.85 -3.92
C ARG A 142 33.95 0.55 -2.50
N MET A 143 33.02 0.19 -1.63
CA MET A 143 33.33 -0.39 -0.32
C MET A 143 33.55 -1.89 -0.47
N ALA A 144 34.52 -2.43 0.25
CA ALA A 144 34.74 -3.86 0.36
C ALA A 144 34.02 -4.38 1.60
N CYS A 145 32.98 -5.19 1.40
CA CYS A 145 32.30 -5.89 2.48
C CYS A 145 32.63 -7.38 2.41
N VAL A 146 32.86 -7.99 3.56
CA VAL A 146 32.94 -9.45 3.70
C VAL A 146 31.57 -10.02 4.07
N GLY A 147 31.31 -11.26 3.66
CA GLY A 147 30.07 -11.98 3.97
C GLY A 147 28.91 -11.64 3.03
N ALA A 148 27.69 -11.95 3.48
CA ALA A 148 26.50 -12.02 2.62
C ALA A 148 26.19 -10.74 1.83
N GLY A 149 26.49 -9.55 2.38
CA GLY A 149 26.30 -8.27 1.69
C GLY A 149 27.24 -8.06 0.49
N GLY A 150 28.50 -8.52 0.59
CA GLY A 150 29.45 -8.48 -0.53
C GLY A 150 29.14 -9.53 -1.60
N GLU A 151 28.71 -10.72 -1.17
CA GLU A 151 28.37 -11.84 -2.08
C GLU A 151 27.11 -11.59 -2.92
N ILE A 152 26.11 -10.88 -2.37
CA ILE A 152 24.84 -10.63 -3.06
C ILE A 152 24.89 -9.46 -4.05
N GLU A 153 25.82 -8.52 -3.87
CA GLU A 153 25.85 -7.26 -4.61
C GLU A 153 25.98 -7.42 -6.13
N GLY A 154 27.00 -8.15 -6.57
CA GLY A 154 27.24 -8.39 -7.99
C GLY A 154 26.02 -9.05 -8.66
N PRO A 155 25.55 -10.20 -8.13
CA PRO A 155 24.34 -10.84 -8.63
C PRO A 155 23.12 -9.92 -8.66
N TYR A 156 22.90 -9.09 -7.65
CA TYR A 156 21.73 -8.21 -7.60
C TYR A 156 21.78 -7.12 -8.69
N LEU A 157 22.94 -6.51 -8.91
CA LEU A 157 23.09 -5.51 -9.98
C LEU A 157 22.98 -6.15 -11.37
N ASP A 158 23.48 -7.37 -11.54
CA ASP A 158 23.32 -8.16 -12.76
C ASP A 158 21.85 -8.52 -13.02
N ALA A 159 21.11 -8.88 -11.97
CA ALA A 159 19.68 -9.14 -12.06
C ALA A 159 18.88 -7.91 -12.52
N LEU A 160 19.19 -6.72 -12.01
CA LEU A 160 18.56 -5.48 -12.46
C LEU A 160 18.89 -5.15 -13.93
N ALA A 161 20.04 -5.59 -14.45
CA ALA A 161 20.42 -5.38 -15.84
C ALA A 161 19.67 -6.31 -16.82
N HIS A 162 19.21 -7.49 -16.36
CA HIS A 162 18.66 -8.55 -17.21
C HIS A 162 17.20 -8.89 -16.86
N ILE A 163 16.33 -7.87 -16.83
CA ILE A 163 14.90 -8.03 -16.57
C ILE A 163 14.18 -8.38 -17.87
N ALA A 164 13.49 -9.52 -17.89
CA ALA A 164 12.67 -9.97 -19.01
C ALA A 164 11.22 -9.51 -18.91
N ARG A 165 10.63 -9.49 -17.70
CA ARG A 165 9.25 -9.04 -17.47
C ARG A 165 9.12 -8.29 -16.15
N THR A 166 8.24 -7.31 -16.14
CA THR A 166 7.89 -6.52 -14.96
C THR A 166 6.41 -6.70 -14.64
N GLY A 167 6.11 -7.02 -13.39
CA GLY A 167 4.76 -7.05 -12.85
C GLY A 167 4.64 -6.08 -11.68
N VAL A 168 3.51 -5.36 -11.59
CA VAL A 168 3.28 -4.32 -10.61
C VAL A 168 1.88 -4.48 -10.01
N GLN A 169 1.81 -4.77 -8.71
CA GLN A 169 0.56 -4.77 -7.94
C GLN A 169 0.51 -3.54 -7.04
N MET A 170 -0.39 -2.60 -7.36
CA MET A 170 -0.59 -1.39 -6.55
C MET A 170 -1.69 -1.54 -5.47
N ARG A 171 -2.48 -2.62 -5.54
CA ARG A 171 -3.44 -2.99 -4.49
C ARG A 171 -2.67 -3.62 -3.33
N SER A 172 -3.01 -3.27 -2.09
CA SER A 172 -2.39 -3.89 -0.93
C SER A 172 -2.59 -5.41 -0.87
N PRO A 173 -1.54 -6.20 -0.55
CA PRO A 173 -0.16 -5.76 -0.35
C PRO A 173 0.52 -5.37 -1.67
N GLN A 174 1.16 -4.19 -1.69
CA GLN A 174 1.83 -3.71 -2.89
C GLN A 174 3.10 -4.50 -3.16
N ALA A 175 3.27 -4.92 -4.41
CA ALA A 175 4.41 -5.72 -4.83
C ALA A 175 4.91 -5.34 -6.22
N LEU A 176 6.23 -5.35 -6.37
CA LEU A 176 6.92 -5.31 -7.66
C LEU A 176 7.54 -6.69 -7.90
N LEU A 177 7.21 -7.30 -9.04
CA LEU A 177 7.68 -8.62 -9.43
C LEU A 177 8.55 -8.46 -10.67
N LEU A 178 9.78 -8.95 -10.61
CA LEU A 178 10.69 -8.98 -11.76
C LEU A 178 10.94 -10.43 -12.14
N ILE A 179 10.76 -10.76 -13.41
CA ILE A 179 11.20 -12.03 -13.99
C ILE A 179 12.43 -11.70 -14.83
N LEU A 180 13.54 -12.37 -14.53
CA LEU A 180 14.80 -12.17 -15.21
C LEU A 180 14.90 -13.02 -16.48
N GLU A 181 15.83 -12.69 -17.36
CA GLU A 181 16.10 -13.45 -18.59
C GLU A 181 16.55 -14.89 -18.32
N ASN A 182 17.21 -15.13 -17.19
CA ASN A 182 17.62 -16.46 -16.74
C ASN A 182 16.48 -17.27 -16.08
N GLY A 183 15.29 -16.68 -15.93
CA GLY A 183 14.12 -17.30 -15.29
C GLY A 183 14.02 -17.11 -13.78
N ASP A 184 14.97 -16.43 -13.14
CA ASP A 184 14.85 -16.06 -11.73
C ASP A 184 13.71 -15.05 -11.51
N HIS A 185 13.05 -15.13 -10.36
CA HIS A 185 11.98 -14.24 -9.94
C HIS A 185 12.41 -13.45 -8.69
N LEU A 186 12.33 -12.13 -8.77
CA LEU A 186 12.55 -11.23 -7.63
C LEU A 186 11.22 -10.61 -7.23
N THR A 187 10.88 -10.70 -5.94
CA THR A 187 9.70 -10.08 -5.37
C THR A 187 10.13 -8.96 -4.43
N PHE A 188 9.59 -7.77 -4.67
CA PHE A 188 9.80 -6.60 -3.83
C PHE A 188 8.49 -6.17 -3.17
N ALA A 189 8.57 -5.78 -1.89
CA ALA A 189 7.48 -5.15 -1.17
C ALA A 189 7.67 -3.62 -1.15
N GLN A 190 6.57 -2.87 -1.06
CA GLN A 190 6.66 -1.42 -0.87
C GLN A 190 7.44 -1.10 0.41
N ALA A 191 8.43 -0.21 0.31
CA ALA A 191 9.17 0.24 1.49
C ALA A 191 8.21 0.95 2.47
N GLY A 192 8.03 0.37 3.66
CA GLY A 192 7.09 0.86 4.69
C GLY A 192 5.80 0.04 4.81
N ALA A 193 5.52 -0.89 3.90
CA ALA A 193 4.50 -1.91 4.13
C ALA A 193 5.08 -2.98 5.06
N ALA A 194 4.51 -3.16 6.24
CA ALA A 194 4.81 -4.31 7.07
C ALA A 194 4.55 -5.58 6.23
N VAL A 195 5.58 -6.42 6.06
CA VAL A 195 5.43 -7.73 5.41
C VAL A 195 4.32 -8.46 6.18
N PRO A 196 3.19 -8.83 5.55
CA PRO A 196 2.20 -9.64 6.24
C PRO A 196 2.88 -10.96 6.56
N ALA A 197 3.09 -11.22 7.85
CA ALA A 197 3.51 -12.52 8.33
C ALA A 197 2.59 -13.56 7.68
N ALA A 198 3.19 -14.51 6.99
CA ALA A 198 2.48 -15.58 6.30
C ALA A 198 1.37 -16.10 7.21
N ALA A 199 0.15 -16.14 6.67
CA ALA A 199 -1.00 -16.70 7.34
C ALA A 199 -0.69 -18.16 7.70
N SER A 200 -0.21 -18.37 8.93
CA SER A 200 -0.16 -19.67 9.55
C SER A 200 -1.59 -20.14 9.68
N ALA A 201 -1.91 -21.14 8.86
CA ALA A 201 -3.09 -21.95 9.01
C ALA A 201 -3.25 -22.39 10.47
N THR A 202 -4.38 -22.03 11.07
CA THR A 202 -5.01 -22.84 12.11
C THR A 202 -6.37 -23.27 11.56
N GLN A 203 -6.36 -24.36 10.80
CA GLN A 203 -7.47 -25.30 10.84
C GLN A 203 -7.36 -26.09 12.14
N GLY A 204 -8.49 -26.19 12.86
CA GLY A 204 -8.67 -26.88 14.14
C GLY A 204 -9.38 -25.92 15.11
N GLN A 205 -10.60 -26.15 15.58
CA GLN A 205 -11.24 -27.43 15.89
C GLN A 205 -12.75 -27.23 16.06
N GLN A 206 -13.51 -28.20 15.55
CA GLN A 206 -14.91 -28.46 15.85
C GLN A 206 -15.11 -28.79 17.35
N GLY A 207 -16.26 -28.41 17.91
CA GLY A 207 -16.89 -29.16 19.02
C GLY A 207 -16.85 -28.51 20.40
N GLN A 208 -17.92 -27.78 20.74
CA GLN A 208 -18.88 -28.12 21.80
C GLN A 208 -19.99 -27.07 21.87
#